data_AF-A0A3D4QHK1-F1
#
_entry.id   AF-A0A3D4QHK1-F1
#
_cell.length_a   1.000
_cell.length_b   1.000
_cell.length_c   1.000
_cell.angle_alpha   90.00
_cell.angle_beta   90.00
_cell.angle_gamma   90.00
#
_symmetry.space_group_name_H-M   'P 1'
#
loop_
_entity.id
_entity.type
_entity.pdbx_description
1 polymer ?
#
loop_
_entity_poly.entity_id
_entity_poly.type
_entity_poly.pdbx_seq_one_letter_code
_entity_poly.pdbx_strand_id
1 'polypeptide(L)'
;PRIVTKARKLSKITYEEMLEMASQGAKVLQTRAVEMAMNHGVRTEVRSSFSAERGTLVVNEEEIVEKQVVSGIAYSRDEAKITLVRVADRPGVAASIFGPLAEASVNVDMIVQNVSADGKATDMTFTVTKSDLERTKSIIQSKKAEIGYEDLVAKDGVVKISIIGVGMRSHAGVAQTMFQTLADKGINIQVISTSEIKVSVLIAEEYTELAVRALHTAYGLDAA
;
A
#
# COMPACT_ATOMS: atom_id res chain seq x y z
N PRO A 1 -5.57 14.66 8.42
CA PRO A 1 -5.85 16.08 8.75
C PRO A 1 -5.54 17.08 7.63
N ARG A 2 -4.37 17.00 6.96
CA ARG A 2 -4.00 17.95 5.88
C ARG A 2 -4.89 17.82 4.63
N ILE A 3 -5.16 16.58 4.19
CA ILE A 3 -6.06 16.31 3.06
C ILE A 3 -7.52 16.26 3.51
N VAL A 4 -7.80 15.48 4.55
CA VAL A 4 -9.14 15.34 5.15
C VAL A 4 -9.16 16.09 6.48
N THR A 5 -9.85 17.24 6.50
CA THR A 5 -9.96 18.10 7.69
C THR A 5 -10.79 17.46 8.80
N LYS A 6 -11.75 16.61 8.43
CA LYS A 6 -12.56 15.80 9.35
C LYS A 6 -11.83 14.56 9.89
N ALA A 7 -10.53 14.36 9.64
CA ALA A 7 -9.84 13.19 10.17
C ALA A 7 -9.78 13.23 11.72
N ARG A 8 -10.17 12.14 12.39
CA ARG A 8 -10.12 12.02 13.85
C ARG A 8 -8.84 11.33 14.36
N LYS A 9 -8.43 11.66 15.59
CA LYS A 9 -7.37 10.95 16.30
C LYS A 9 -7.90 9.58 16.76
N LEU A 10 -7.17 8.51 16.49
CA LEU A 10 -7.48 7.17 17.01
C LEU A 10 -7.07 7.10 18.49
N SER A 11 -7.91 6.49 19.34
CA SER A 11 -7.55 6.22 20.74
C SER A 11 -6.67 4.98 20.87
N LYS A 12 -6.95 3.95 20.06
CA LYS A 12 -6.21 2.69 19.97
C LYS A 12 -6.06 2.27 18.50
N ILE A 13 -5.01 1.52 18.22
CA ILE A 13 -4.74 0.86 16.93
C ILE A 13 -4.02 -0.45 17.22
N THR A 14 -4.23 -1.50 16.42
CA THR A 14 -3.46 -2.73 16.61
C THR A 14 -2.02 -2.59 16.12
N TYR A 15 -1.13 -3.49 16.55
CA TYR A 15 0.24 -3.54 16.02
C TYR A 15 0.25 -3.76 14.50
N GLU A 16 -0.60 -4.65 13.99
CA GLU A 16 -0.70 -5.00 12.58
C GLU A 16 -1.20 -3.82 11.74
N GLU A 17 -2.25 -3.13 12.20
CA GLU A 17 -2.76 -1.93 11.54
C GLU A 17 -1.72 -0.82 11.51
N MET A 18 -0.99 -0.64 12.62
CA MET A 18 0.07 0.37 12.70
C MET A 18 1.26 0.02 11.80
N LEU A 19 1.65 -1.25 11.70
CA LEU A 19 2.68 -1.71 10.77
C LEU A 19 2.29 -1.43 9.33
N GLU A 20 1.05 -1.76 8.96
CA GLU A 20 0.52 -1.48 7.64
C GLU A 20 0.50 0.03 7.38
N MET A 21 -0.02 0.86 8.30
CA MET A 21 -0.04 2.31 8.12
C MET A 21 1.37 2.91 7.99
N ALA A 22 2.32 2.47 8.82
CA ALA A 22 3.71 2.93 8.77
C ALA A 22 4.37 2.58 7.44
N SER A 23 4.15 1.36 6.93
CA SER A 23 4.69 0.92 5.64
C SER A 23 4.12 1.71 4.45
N GLN A 24 2.89 2.21 4.55
CA GLN A 24 2.19 2.90 3.45
C GLN A 24 2.29 4.44 3.53
N GLY A 25 3.24 4.98 4.30
CA GLY A 25 3.55 6.40 4.32
C GLY A 25 3.12 7.17 5.58
N ALA A 26 2.59 6.51 6.61
CA ALA A 26 2.39 7.16 7.91
C ALA A 26 3.75 7.38 8.60
N LYS A 27 4.31 8.59 8.46
CA LYS A 27 5.63 8.98 8.98
C LYS A 27 5.63 9.30 10.49
N VAL A 28 5.02 8.45 11.31
CA VAL A 28 4.87 8.67 12.76
C VAL A 28 5.73 7.72 13.58
N LEU A 29 5.67 6.43 13.31
CA LEU A 29 6.51 5.42 13.94
C LEU A 29 7.41 4.76 12.88
N GLN A 30 8.62 4.41 13.29
CA GLN A 30 9.49 3.56 12.49
C GLN A 30 8.94 2.14 12.50
N THR A 31 8.74 1.52 11.32
CA THR A 31 8.15 0.18 11.18
C THR A 31 8.81 -0.85 12.09
N ARG A 32 10.15 -0.84 12.15
CA ARG A 32 10.93 -1.76 13.00
C ARG A 32 10.66 -1.59 14.51
N ALA A 33 10.36 -0.38 14.97
CA ALA A 33 10.01 -0.13 16.36
C ALA A 33 8.64 -0.73 16.70
N VAL A 34 7.67 -0.62 15.78
CA VAL A 34 6.35 -1.24 15.92
C VAL A 34 6.46 -2.77 15.92
N GLU A 35 7.30 -3.32 15.04
CA GLU A 35 7.56 -4.75 14.97
C GLU A 35 8.19 -5.30 16.26
N MET A 36 9.17 -4.58 16.82
CA MET A 36 9.75 -4.94 18.12
C MET A 36 8.72 -4.90 19.25
N ALA A 37 7.87 -3.87 19.26
CA ALA A 37 6.81 -3.72 20.24
C ALA A 37 5.80 -4.87 20.14
N MET A 38 5.41 -5.26 18.92
CA MET A 38 4.54 -6.41 18.66
C MET A 38 5.15 -7.72 19.18
N ASN A 39 6.39 -8.02 18.78
CA ASN A 39 7.07 -9.28 19.11
C ASN A 39 7.25 -9.50 20.62
N HIS A 40 7.34 -8.42 21.40
CA HIS A 40 7.53 -8.48 22.86
C HIS A 40 6.27 -8.10 23.65
N GLY A 41 5.14 -7.84 22.97
CA GLY A 41 3.90 -7.41 23.62
C GLY A 41 4.00 -6.07 24.36
N VAL A 42 4.90 -5.18 23.93
CA VAL A 42 5.14 -3.88 24.57
C VAL A 42 4.14 -2.85 24.05
N ARG A 43 3.17 -2.49 24.90
CA ARG A 43 2.24 -1.40 24.60
C ARG A 43 3.00 -0.10 24.36
N THR A 44 2.69 0.57 23.26
CA THR A 44 3.36 1.81 22.86
C THR A 44 2.33 2.93 22.74
N GLU A 45 2.62 4.12 23.25
CA GLU A 45 1.73 5.28 23.13
C GLU A 45 2.39 6.37 22.28
N VAL A 46 1.75 6.74 21.18
CA VAL A 46 2.19 7.84 20.32
C VAL A 46 1.61 9.15 20.82
N ARG A 47 2.47 10.04 21.36
CA ARG A 47 2.05 11.30 22.00
C ARG A 47 2.77 12.51 21.42
N SER A 48 2.16 13.67 21.63
CA SER A 48 2.83 14.97 21.42
C SER A 48 3.66 15.33 22.64
N SER A 49 4.89 15.82 22.45
CA SER A 49 5.70 16.40 23.53
C SER A 49 5.20 17.78 23.98
N PHE A 50 4.28 18.39 23.22
CA PHE A 50 3.76 19.74 23.47
C PHE A 50 2.42 19.73 24.22
N SER A 51 1.86 18.56 24.54
CA SER A 51 0.57 18.44 25.22
C SER A 51 0.59 17.28 26.22
N ALA A 52 -0.12 17.45 27.34
CA ALA A 52 -0.33 16.39 28.32
C ALA A 52 -1.44 15.40 27.94
N GLU A 53 -2.11 15.60 26.79
CA GLU A 53 -3.15 14.70 26.32
C GLU A 53 -2.66 13.27 26.09
N ARG A 54 -3.58 12.32 26.24
CA ARG A 54 -3.35 10.95 25.81
C ARG A 54 -3.22 10.87 24.29
N GLY A 55 -2.33 9.99 23.89
CA GLY A 55 -2.01 9.70 22.50
C GLY A 55 -2.90 8.62 21.90
N THR A 56 -2.34 7.98 20.87
CA THR A 56 -2.87 6.74 20.32
C THR A 56 -2.09 5.57 20.89
N LEU A 57 -2.78 4.61 21.51
CA LEU A 57 -2.18 3.38 22.01
C LEU A 57 -2.06 2.34 20.90
N VAL A 58 -0.87 1.80 20.71
CA VAL A 58 -0.58 0.65 19.85
C VAL A 58 -0.55 -0.59 20.74
N VAL A 59 -1.50 -1.51 20.52
CA VAL A 59 -1.80 -2.63 21.41
C VAL A 59 -2.14 -3.90 20.63
N ASN A 60 -2.30 -5.02 21.35
CA ASN A 60 -2.79 -6.26 20.75
C ASN A 60 -4.25 -6.13 20.30
N GLU A 61 -4.63 -6.90 19.29
CA GLU A 61 -5.98 -6.94 18.73
C GLU A 61 -7.07 -7.26 19.78
N GLU A 62 -6.75 -8.11 20.77
CA GLU A 62 -7.65 -8.51 21.87
C GLU A 62 -8.04 -7.35 22.80
N GLU A 63 -7.24 -6.29 22.83
CA GLU A 63 -7.49 -5.12 23.70
C GLU A 63 -8.46 -4.10 23.09
N ILE A 64 -8.90 -4.35 21.86
CA ILE A 64 -9.84 -3.52 21.10
C ILE A 64 -11.17 -4.26 20.99
N VAL A 65 -12.12 -3.87 21.84
CA VAL A 65 -13.44 -4.51 21.95
C VAL A 65 -14.31 -4.22 20.72
N GLU A 66 -14.35 -2.96 20.29
CA GLU A 66 -15.09 -2.56 19.08
C GLU A 66 -14.09 -2.30 17.95
N LYS A 67 -14.08 -3.20 16.96
CA LYS A 67 -13.23 -3.06 15.78
C LYS A 67 -14.01 -2.37 14.67
N GLN A 68 -13.49 -1.23 14.19
CA GLN A 68 -14.00 -0.67 12.95
C GLN A 68 -13.63 -1.59 11.78
N VAL A 69 -14.47 -1.61 10.75
CA VAL A 69 -14.20 -2.40 9.54
C VAL A 69 -12.91 -1.93 8.86
N VAL A 70 -12.76 -0.61 8.75
CA VAL A 70 -11.54 0.06 8.31
C VAL A 70 -11.16 1.05 9.41
N SER A 71 -9.91 1.00 9.85
CA SER A 71 -9.39 1.85 10.93
C SER A 71 -8.67 3.09 10.39
N GLY A 72 -8.18 3.02 9.15
CA GLY A 72 -7.47 4.14 8.55
C GLY A 72 -7.31 4.03 7.04
N ILE A 73 -6.91 5.17 6.47
CA ILE A 73 -6.55 5.29 5.06
C ILE A 73 -5.14 5.88 5.00
N ALA A 74 -4.25 5.20 4.30
CA ALA A 74 -2.90 5.64 4.01
C ALA A 74 -2.73 5.92 2.51
N TYR A 75 -1.76 6.77 2.17
CA TYR A 75 -1.42 7.00 0.77
C TYR A 75 0.08 7.31 0.61
N SER A 76 0.65 6.88 -0.51
CA SER A 76 2.03 7.17 -0.91
C SER A 76 2.05 7.78 -2.30
N ARG A 77 2.61 8.99 -2.42
CA ARG A 77 2.88 9.66 -3.70
C ARG A 77 4.26 9.35 -4.27
N ASP A 78 5.12 8.70 -3.48
CA ASP A 78 6.48 8.35 -3.89
C ASP A 78 6.49 6.95 -4.51
N GLU A 79 5.73 6.82 -5.60
CA GLU A 79 5.53 5.57 -6.32
C GLU A 79 5.72 5.81 -7.81
N ALA A 80 6.42 4.88 -8.46
CA ALA A 80 6.50 4.73 -9.89
C ALA A 80 6.13 3.30 -10.28
N LYS A 81 5.28 3.16 -11.29
CA LYS A 81 4.79 1.86 -11.78
C LYS A 81 5.65 1.40 -12.94
N ILE A 82 6.10 0.14 -12.89
CA ILE A 82 6.82 -0.52 -13.97
C ILE A 82 6.08 -1.80 -14.32
N THR A 83 5.80 -1.98 -15.61
CA THR A 83 5.17 -3.19 -16.16
C THR A 83 6.09 -3.79 -17.21
N LEU A 84 6.46 -5.06 -17.00
CA LEU A 84 7.12 -5.89 -18.00
C LEU A 84 6.05 -6.70 -18.72
N VAL A 85 5.92 -6.43 -20.02
CA VAL A 85 4.88 -7.02 -20.86
C VAL A 85 5.36 -8.36 -21.39
N ARG A 86 4.49 -9.37 -21.28
CA ARG A 86 4.68 -10.72 -21.85
C ARG A 86 6.00 -11.37 -21.43
N VAL A 87 6.30 -11.34 -20.14
CA VAL A 87 7.38 -12.16 -19.55
C VAL A 87 6.98 -13.63 -19.57
N ALA A 88 7.95 -14.53 -19.78
CA ALA A 88 7.69 -15.97 -19.82
C ALA A 88 7.12 -16.47 -18.48
N ASP A 89 6.03 -17.24 -18.52
CA ASP A 89 5.41 -17.82 -17.33
C ASP A 89 6.08 -19.15 -16.94
N ARG A 90 7.30 -19.05 -16.41
CA ARG A 90 8.09 -20.21 -15.97
C ARG A 90 8.86 -19.91 -14.67
N PRO A 91 9.20 -20.95 -13.88
CA PRO A 91 10.03 -20.77 -12.69
C PRO A 91 11.33 -20.01 -12.99
N GLY A 92 11.69 -19.11 -12.08
CA GLY A 92 12.93 -18.33 -12.14
C GLY A 92 12.80 -16.96 -12.80
N VAL A 93 11.74 -16.66 -13.56
CA VAL A 93 11.59 -15.35 -14.23
C VAL A 93 11.41 -14.21 -13.23
N ALA A 94 10.60 -14.40 -12.18
CA ALA A 94 10.50 -13.41 -11.11
C ALA A 94 11.87 -13.19 -10.43
N ALA A 95 12.66 -14.25 -10.23
CA ALA A 95 14.00 -14.13 -9.63
C ALA A 95 14.99 -13.37 -10.54
N SER A 96 14.93 -13.57 -11.86
CA SER A 96 15.78 -12.81 -12.80
C SER A 96 15.39 -11.33 -12.92
N ILE A 97 14.13 -10.99 -12.59
CA ILE A 97 13.67 -9.60 -12.49
C ILE A 97 14.13 -8.97 -11.17
N PHE A 98 13.81 -9.60 -10.03
CA PHE A 98 13.98 -8.97 -8.71
C PHE A 98 15.36 -9.18 -8.09
N GLY A 99 16.11 -10.21 -8.49
CA GLY A 99 17.47 -10.47 -8.02
C GLY A 99 18.41 -9.28 -8.30
N PRO A 100 18.55 -8.82 -9.56
CA PRO A 100 19.36 -7.66 -9.90
C PRO A 100 18.93 -6.36 -9.20
N LEU A 101 17.63 -6.19 -8.94
CA LEU A 101 17.11 -5.04 -8.20
C LEU A 101 17.52 -5.09 -6.72
N ALA A 102 17.45 -6.26 -6.09
CA ALA A 102 17.89 -6.46 -4.72
C ALA A 102 19.41 -6.27 -4.58
N GLU A 103 20.21 -6.78 -5.51
CA GLU A 103 21.67 -6.55 -5.56
C GLU A 103 22.00 -5.06 -5.69
N ALA A 104 21.18 -4.32 -6.41
CA ALA A 104 21.28 -2.86 -6.53
C ALA A 104 20.69 -2.11 -5.32
N SER A 105 20.14 -2.77 -4.30
CA SER A 105 19.45 -2.12 -3.18
C SER A 105 18.28 -1.23 -3.63
N VAL A 106 17.58 -1.62 -4.70
CA VAL A 106 16.32 -1.00 -5.11
C VAL A 106 15.18 -1.64 -4.33
N ASN A 107 14.45 -0.84 -3.56
CA ASN A 107 13.29 -1.33 -2.82
C ASN A 107 12.08 -1.44 -3.74
N VAL A 108 11.54 -2.66 -3.85
CA VAL A 108 10.28 -2.94 -4.54
C VAL A 108 9.17 -3.02 -3.51
N ASP A 109 8.03 -2.40 -3.81
CA ASP A 109 6.88 -2.35 -2.89
C ASP A 109 5.76 -3.29 -3.35
N MET A 110 4.91 -2.87 -4.28
CA MET A 110 3.87 -3.74 -4.81
C MET A 110 4.46 -4.65 -5.89
N ILE A 111 4.13 -5.94 -5.85
CA ILE A 111 4.35 -6.89 -6.95
C ILE A 111 3.01 -7.50 -7.31
N VAL A 112 2.61 -7.37 -8.58
CA VAL A 112 1.35 -7.87 -9.12
C VAL A 112 1.62 -8.62 -10.41
N GLN A 113 1.37 -9.91 -10.37
CA GLN A 113 1.36 -10.81 -11.53
C GLN A 113 -0.03 -11.41 -11.63
N ASN A 114 -0.66 -11.32 -12.80
CA ASN A 114 -1.90 -12.04 -13.05
C ASN A 114 -1.60 -13.41 -13.67
N VAL A 115 -2.57 -14.32 -13.64
CA VAL A 115 -2.45 -15.63 -14.28
C VAL A 115 -2.33 -15.45 -15.79
N SER A 116 -1.39 -16.16 -16.41
CA SER A 116 -1.26 -16.19 -17.87
C SER A 116 -2.49 -16.82 -18.51
N ALA A 117 -3.10 -16.15 -19.49
CA ALA A 117 -4.25 -16.68 -20.21
C ALA A 117 -3.90 -17.88 -21.10
N ASP A 118 -2.67 -17.95 -21.61
CA ASP A 118 -2.17 -19.01 -22.50
C ASP A 118 -1.15 -19.95 -21.83
N GLY A 119 -0.81 -19.70 -20.56
CA GLY A 119 0.22 -20.42 -19.81
C GLY A 119 1.64 -20.20 -20.34
N LYS A 120 1.85 -19.24 -21.24
CA LYS A 120 3.15 -18.98 -21.90
C LYS A 120 3.72 -17.64 -21.47
N ALA A 121 2.89 -16.61 -21.42
CA ALA A 121 3.33 -15.27 -21.09
C ALA A 121 2.36 -14.56 -20.15
N THR A 122 2.89 -13.75 -19.25
CA THR A 122 2.13 -12.90 -18.35
C THR A 122 2.77 -11.52 -18.25
N ASP A 123 2.01 -10.56 -17.72
CA ASP A 123 2.54 -9.23 -17.41
C ASP A 123 2.92 -9.19 -15.94
N MET A 124 4.10 -8.63 -15.66
CA MET A 124 4.60 -8.41 -14.31
C MET A 124 4.60 -6.91 -14.04
N THR A 125 3.74 -6.47 -13.12
CA THR A 125 3.72 -5.07 -12.68
C THR A 125 4.26 -4.95 -11.27
N PHE A 126 5.12 -3.99 -11.02
CA PHE A 126 5.61 -3.67 -9.69
C PHE A 126 5.83 -2.17 -9.50
N THR A 127 5.97 -1.75 -8.25
CA THR A 127 6.29 -0.36 -7.92
C THR A 127 7.64 -0.21 -7.23
N VAL A 128 8.26 0.94 -7.47
CA VAL A 128 9.48 1.43 -6.83
C VAL A 128 9.29 2.89 -6.46
N THR A 129 10.22 3.45 -5.68
CA THR A 129 10.23 4.90 -5.41
C THR A 129 10.42 5.70 -6.71
N LYS A 130 9.93 6.94 -6.75
CA LYS A 130 10.14 7.80 -7.94
C LYS A 130 11.63 8.03 -8.21
N SER A 131 12.44 8.12 -7.16
CA SER A 131 13.89 8.26 -7.25
C SER A 131 14.60 7.05 -7.86
N ASP A 132 14.06 5.83 -7.68
CA ASP A 132 14.67 4.62 -8.20
C ASP A 132 14.26 4.30 -9.65
N LEU A 133 13.24 4.96 -10.20
CA LEU A 133 12.63 4.63 -11.49
C LEU A 133 13.65 4.46 -12.64
N GLU A 134 14.49 5.47 -12.89
CA GLU A 134 15.46 5.43 -14.00
C GLU A 134 16.57 4.39 -13.78
N ARG A 135 16.95 4.18 -12.52
CA ARG A 135 17.92 3.15 -12.14
C ARG A 135 17.34 1.76 -12.38
N THR A 136 16.10 1.52 -11.95
CA THR A 136 15.37 0.27 -12.18
C THR A 136 15.21 -0.02 -13.67
N LYS A 137 14.81 0.97 -14.47
CA LYS A 137 14.73 0.82 -15.94
C LYS A 137 16.05 0.38 -16.54
N SER A 138 17.15 1.05 -16.16
CA SER A 138 18.49 0.74 -16.67
C SER A 138 18.93 -0.69 -16.32
N ILE A 139 18.67 -1.14 -15.08
CA ILE A 139 18.99 -2.51 -14.64
C ILE A 139 18.19 -3.53 -15.46
N ILE A 140 16.88 -3.37 -15.54
CA ILE A 140 16.01 -4.32 -16.27
C ILE A 140 16.31 -4.34 -17.76
N GLN A 141 16.63 -3.19 -18.37
CA GLN A 141 17.05 -3.11 -19.77
C GLN A 141 18.38 -3.84 -20.01
N SER A 142 19.36 -3.71 -19.11
CA SER A 142 20.62 -4.44 -19.20
C SER A 142 20.45 -5.96 -19.12
N LYS A 143 19.34 -6.42 -18.51
CA LYS A 143 18.97 -7.82 -18.32
C LYS A 143 17.87 -8.32 -19.28
N LYS A 144 17.53 -7.56 -20.33
CA LYS A 144 16.42 -7.89 -21.24
C LYS A 144 16.52 -9.29 -21.84
N ALA A 145 17.71 -9.72 -22.25
CA ALA A 145 17.92 -11.05 -22.84
C ALA A 145 17.70 -12.21 -21.84
N GLU A 146 18.00 -11.98 -20.56
CA GLU A 146 17.85 -12.96 -19.48
C GLU A 146 16.39 -13.05 -19.03
N ILE A 147 15.72 -11.90 -18.89
CA ILE A 147 14.33 -11.79 -18.43
C ILE A 147 13.35 -12.19 -19.54
N GLY A 148 13.60 -11.78 -20.78
CA GLY A 148 12.77 -12.13 -21.93
C GLY A 148 11.40 -11.46 -21.97
N TYR A 149 11.32 -10.17 -21.65
CA TYR A 149 10.09 -9.36 -21.82
C TYR A 149 9.99 -8.75 -23.22
N GLU A 150 8.78 -8.54 -23.70
CA GLU A 150 8.51 -7.90 -24.99
C GLU A 150 8.73 -6.38 -24.88
N ASP A 151 8.03 -5.75 -23.94
CA ASP A 151 8.06 -4.31 -23.70
C ASP A 151 8.19 -3.96 -22.20
N LEU A 152 8.74 -2.78 -21.91
CA LEU A 152 8.84 -2.21 -20.58
C LEU A 152 8.10 -0.88 -20.54
N VAL A 153 6.97 -0.86 -19.85
CA VAL A 153 6.18 0.35 -19.64
C VAL A 153 6.45 0.88 -18.24
N ALA A 154 7.07 2.04 -18.16
CA ALA A 154 7.35 2.72 -16.90
C ALA A 154 6.60 4.06 -16.86
N LYS A 155 5.91 4.33 -15.75
CA LYS A 155 5.14 5.55 -15.56
C LYS A 155 5.25 6.04 -14.12
N ASP A 156 5.64 7.30 -13.97
CA ASP A 156 5.48 8.07 -12.75
C ASP A 156 4.10 8.77 -12.72
N GLY A 157 3.83 9.57 -11.69
CA GLY A 157 2.52 10.25 -11.56
C GLY A 157 1.38 9.31 -11.16
N VAL A 158 1.71 8.24 -10.43
CA VAL A 158 0.74 7.40 -9.75
C VAL A 158 0.79 7.64 -8.24
N VAL A 159 -0.32 7.38 -7.57
CA VAL A 159 -0.42 7.38 -6.12
C VAL A 159 -0.99 6.04 -5.67
N LYS A 160 -0.40 5.47 -4.62
CA LYS A 160 -0.94 4.31 -3.93
C LYS A 160 -1.85 4.78 -2.81
N ILE A 161 -3.07 4.25 -2.75
CA ILE A 161 -4.02 4.50 -1.66
C ILE A 161 -4.40 3.16 -1.05
N SER A 162 -4.33 3.07 0.27
CA SER A 162 -4.60 1.86 1.02
C SER A 162 -5.65 2.11 2.08
N ILE A 163 -6.67 1.26 2.11
CA ILE A 163 -7.55 1.12 3.27
C ILE A 163 -7.00 0.01 4.17
N ILE A 164 -6.99 0.23 5.48
CA ILE A 164 -6.38 -0.67 6.46
C ILE A 164 -7.33 -0.89 7.63
N GLY A 165 -7.54 -2.14 8.03
CA GLY A 165 -8.27 -2.47 9.25
C GLY A 165 -8.34 -3.97 9.52
N VAL A 166 -8.13 -4.39 10.78
CA VAL A 166 -8.28 -5.81 11.16
C VAL A 166 -9.72 -6.31 11.00
N GLY A 167 -10.70 -5.41 11.08
CA GLY A 167 -12.11 -5.72 10.85
C GLY A 167 -12.40 -6.27 9.45
N MET A 168 -11.51 -6.04 8.47
CA MET A 168 -11.65 -6.54 7.10
C MET A 168 -11.67 -8.07 7.01
N ARG A 169 -11.02 -8.79 7.93
CA ARG A 169 -10.98 -10.26 7.95
C ARG A 169 -12.36 -10.91 8.06
N SER A 170 -13.27 -10.25 8.77
CA SER A 170 -14.57 -10.80 9.15
C SER A 170 -15.75 -10.13 8.46
N HIS A 171 -15.50 -9.15 7.58
CA HIS A 171 -16.54 -8.38 6.91
C HIS A 171 -16.41 -8.50 5.39
N ALA A 172 -17.44 -9.04 4.74
CA ALA A 172 -17.55 -9.00 3.30
C ALA A 172 -17.91 -7.58 2.81
N GLY A 173 -17.58 -7.26 1.55
CA GLY A 173 -18.00 -6.00 0.91
C GLY A 173 -17.11 -4.79 1.20
N VAL A 174 -16.01 -4.95 1.95
CA VAL A 174 -15.08 -3.82 2.20
C VAL A 174 -14.46 -3.32 0.89
N ALA A 175 -13.93 -4.22 0.06
CA ALA A 175 -13.34 -3.85 -1.23
C ALA A 175 -14.39 -3.27 -2.20
N GLN A 176 -15.62 -3.79 -2.19
CA GLN A 176 -16.71 -3.26 -3.00
C GLN A 176 -16.97 -1.78 -2.69
N THR A 177 -17.00 -1.40 -1.41
CA THR A 177 -17.18 -0.01 -0.99
C THR A 177 -16.07 0.89 -1.55
N MET A 178 -14.82 0.41 -1.53
CA MET A 178 -13.67 1.15 -2.10
C MET A 178 -13.85 1.38 -3.60
N PHE A 179 -14.12 0.32 -4.35
CA PHE A 179 -14.20 0.38 -5.80
C PHE A 179 -15.39 1.20 -6.27
N GLN A 180 -16.55 1.04 -5.62
CA GLN A 180 -17.74 1.84 -5.92
C GLN A 180 -17.48 3.33 -5.65
N THR A 181 -16.89 3.65 -4.49
CA THR A 181 -16.58 5.05 -4.12
C THR A 181 -15.66 5.72 -5.11
N LEU A 182 -14.64 5.00 -5.62
CA LEU A 182 -13.73 5.51 -6.64
C LEU A 182 -14.43 5.65 -8.00
N ALA A 183 -15.25 4.67 -8.39
CA ALA A 183 -16.03 4.70 -9.61
C ALA A 183 -17.03 5.87 -9.66
N ASP A 184 -17.73 6.14 -8.55
CA ASP A 184 -18.68 7.26 -8.42
C ASP A 184 -18.01 8.63 -8.57
N LYS A 185 -16.69 8.69 -8.39
CA LYS A 185 -15.86 9.89 -8.62
C LYS A 185 -15.16 9.90 -9.97
N GLY A 186 -15.41 8.90 -10.83
CA GLY A 186 -14.76 8.77 -12.14
C GLY A 186 -13.28 8.43 -12.06
N ILE A 187 -12.82 7.86 -10.95
CA ILE A 187 -11.39 7.57 -10.71
C ILE A 187 -11.09 6.15 -11.18
N ASN A 188 -10.27 6.02 -12.23
CA ASN A 188 -9.86 4.73 -12.75
C ASN A 188 -8.79 4.07 -11.87
N ILE A 189 -8.98 2.78 -11.56
CA ILE A 189 -8.02 1.95 -10.81
C ILE A 189 -7.08 1.27 -11.81
N GLN A 190 -5.78 1.45 -11.63
CA GLN A 190 -4.77 0.87 -12.53
C GLN A 190 -4.26 -0.49 -12.05
N VAL A 191 -4.10 -0.65 -10.73
CA VAL A 191 -3.56 -1.86 -10.09
C VAL A 191 -4.27 -2.03 -8.75
N ILE A 192 -4.55 -3.27 -8.38
CA ILE A 192 -5.09 -3.65 -7.07
C ILE A 192 -4.11 -4.64 -6.44
N SER A 193 -3.82 -4.46 -5.15
CA SER A 193 -3.11 -5.44 -4.33
C SER A 193 -3.79 -5.53 -2.97
N THR A 194 -3.79 -6.70 -2.34
CA THR A 194 -4.48 -6.94 -1.07
C THR A 194 -3.61 -7.77 -0.13
N SER A 195 -3.72 -7.49 1.17
CA SER A 195 -3.36 -8.40 2.26
C SER A 195 -4.64 -8.79 3.02
N GLU A 196 -4.52 -9.51 4.14
CA GLU A 196 -5.66 -9.88 4.97
C GLU A 196 -6.42 -8.68 5.56
N ILE A 197 -5.72 -7.57 5.80
CA ILE A 197 -6.23 -6.40 6.51
C ILE A 197 -6.02 -5.09 5.74
N LYS A 198 -5.67 -5.18 4.45
CA LYS A 198 -5.34 -4.04 3.61
C LYS A 198 -5.80 -4.28 2.18
N VAL A 199 -6.41 -3.27 1.56
CA VAL A 199 -6.57 -3.20 0.10
C VAL A 199 -5.89 -1.93 -0.39
N SER A 200 -4.95 -2.10 -1.32
CA SER A 200 -4.20 -1.02 -1.97
C SER A 200 -4.61 -0.90 -3.43
N VAL A 201 -4.76 0.33 -3.91
CA VAL A 201 -4.97 0.65 -5.32
C VAL A 201 -3.93 1.65 -5.81
N LEU A 202 -3.53 1.52 -7.07
CA LEU A 202 -2.82 2.58 -7.79
C LEU A 202 -3.81 3.37 -8.65
N ILE A 203 -3.81 4.69 -8.49
CA ILE A 203 -4.60 5.62 -9.31
C ILE A 203 -3.68 6.74 -9.84
N ALA A 204 -4.17 7.57 -10.76
CA ALA A 204 -3.41 8.75 -11.19
C ALA A 204 -3.28 9.77 -10.04
N GLU A 205 -2.09 10.36 -9.88
CA GLU A 205 -1.73 11.20 -8.74
C GLU A 205 -2.62 12.45 -8.58
N GLU A 206 -3.15 12.99 -9.68
CA GLU A 206 -4.08 14.13 -9.67
C GLU A 206 -5.36 13.88 -8.86
N TYR A 207 -5.79 12.62 -8.73
CA TYR A 207 -6.98 12.25 -7.97
C TYR A 207 -6.72 11.98 -6.48
N THR A 208 -5.47 12.14 -6.00
CA THR A 208 -5.08 11.76 -4.62
C THR A 208 -6.05 12.33 -3.58
N GLU A 209 -6.26 13.65 -3.57
CA GLU A 209 -7.04 14.29 -2.52
C GLU A 209 -8.52 13.93 -2.60
N LEU A 210 -9.06 13.85 -3.82
CA LEU A 210 -10.45 13.47 -4.07
C LEU A 210 -10.71 12.04 -3.59
N ALA A 211 -9.84 11.10 -3.98
CA ALA A 211 -9.94 9.69 -3.59
C ALA A 211 -9.85 9.53 -2.07
N VAL A 212 -8.85 10.12 -1.41
CA VAL A 212 -8.66 10.00 0.04
C VAL A 212 -9.85 10.59 0.78
N ARG A 213 -10.38 11.75 0.38
CA ARG A 213 -11.59 12.34 1.01
C ARG A 213 -12.82 11.46 0.81
N ALA A 214 -13.07 11.01 -0.42
CA ALA A 214 -14.25 10.20 -0.73
C ALA A 214 -14.24 8.88 0.04
N LEU A 215 -13.11 8.17 0.06
CA LEU A 215 -12.96 6.93 0.81
C LEU A 215 -13.09 7.17 2.33
N HIS A 216 -12.53 8.26 2.85
CA HIS A 216 -12.63 8.57 4.29
C HIS A 216 -14.08 8.76 4.74
N THR A 217 -14.88 9.49 3.96
CA THR A 217 -16.31 9.63 4.22
C THR A 217 -17.06 8.31 4.02
N ALA A 218 -16.76 7.54 2.97
CA ALA A 218 -17.44 6.27 2.67
C ALA A 218 -17.26 5.22 3.79
N TYR A 219 -16.13 5.22 4.48
CA TYR A 219 -15.85 4.33 5.62
C TYR A 219 -16.24 4.92 6.99
N GLY A 220 -16.92 6.07 7.04
CA GLY A 220 -17.36 6.66 8.32
C GLY A 220 -16.21 7.10 9.24
N LEU A 221 -15.08 7.48 8.65
CA LEU A 221 -13.89 7.91 9.38
C LEU A 221 -13.92 9.40 9.74
N ASP A 222 -14.85 10.16 9.15
CA ASP A 222 -15.06 11.57 9.45
C ASP A 222 -15.37 11.77 10.95
N ALA A 223 -14.75 12.79 11.53
CA ALA A 223 -15.13 13.36 12.80
C ALA A 223 -16.51 13.99 12.66
N ALA A 224 -17.33 13.85 13.70
CA ALA A 224 -18.62 14.51 13.83
C ALA A 224 -18.47 16.05 13.81
#